data_AF-A0A963KF77-F1
#
_entry.id   AF-A0A963KF77-F1
#
_cell.length_a   1.000
_cell.length_b   1.000
_cell.length_c   1.000
_cell.angle_alpha   90.00
_cell.angle_beta   90.00
_cell.angle_gamma   90.00
#
_symmetry.space_group_name_H-M   'P 1'
#
loop_
_entity.id
_entity.type
_entity.pdbx_description
1 polymer ?
#
loop_
_entity_poly.entity_id
_entity_poly.type
_entity_poly.pdbx_seq_one_letter_code
_entity_poly.pdbx_strand_id
1 'polypeptide(L)'
;MGKSVHDDVLDGAHDIVKNNCTRQVACSAEPTTYAEGNATYALADVTMASGDFTNANGDTSGRKCTVAAKSSVLIDTSGTATHIALLDVANSKLLRVTTCTSQALTANGSNTVNFPAWKFEIADPS
;
A
#
# COMPACT_ATOMS: atom_id res chain seq x y z
N MET A 1 -7.44 -25.07 -21.95
CA MET A 1 -7.44 -24.14 -23.11
C MET A 1 -6.43 -23.07 -22.77
N GLY A 2 -5.40 -22.84 -23.59
CA GLY A 2 -4.40 -21.82 -23.28
C GLY A 2 -5.03 -20.43 -23.23
N LYS A 3 -4.76 -19.68 -22.17
CA LYS A 3 -5.16 -18.29 -22.01
C LYS A 3 -3.91 -17.43 -21.99
N SER A 4 -4.01 -16.23 -22.55
CA SER A 4 -2.98 -15.21 -22.45
C SER A 4 -3.65 -13.85 -22.36
N VAL A 5 -2.93 -12.90 -21.78
CA VAL A 5 -3.31 -11.50 -21.69
C VAL A 5 -2.06 -10.67 -21.95
N HIS A 6 -2.22 -9.48 -22.53
CA HIS A 6 -1.11 -8.57 -22.72
C HIS A 6 -0.75 -7.88 -21.39
N ASP A 7 0.54 -7.67 -21.14
CA ASP A 7 1.07 -7.04 -19.92
C ASP A 7 0.38 -5.71 -19.60
N ASP A 8 0.15 -4.85 -20.60
CA ASP A 8 -0.57 -3.57 -20.47
C ASP A 8 -1.96 -3.69 -19.79
N VAL A 9 -2.64 -4.83 -19.95
CA VAL A 9 -3.94 -5.04 -19.31
C VAL A 9 -3.77 -5.21 -17.80
N LEU A 10 -2.77 -6.00 -17.39
CA LEU A 10 -2.47 -6.25 -15.98
C LEU A 10 -1.81 -5.01 -15.33
N ASP A 11 -0.94 -4.33 -16.07
CA ASP A 11 -0.36 -3.05 -15.67
C ASP A 11 -1.45 -1.97 -15.54
N GLY A 12 -2.48 -1.98 -16.38
CA GLY A 12 -3.63 -1.10 -16.25
C GLY A 12 -4.36 -1.23 -14.90
N ALA A 13 -4.44 -2.44 -14.33
CA ALA A 13 -4.97 -2.64 -12.99
C ALA A 13 -4.04 -2.07 -11.90
N HIS A 14 -2.72 -2.23 -12.05
CA HIS A 14 -1.75 -1.62 -11.15
C HIS A 14 -1.76 -0.09 -11.23
N ASP A 15 -1.96 0.45 -12.43
CA ASP A 15 -2.01 1.89 -12.69
C ASP A 15 -3.19 2.57 -12.00
N ILE A 16 -4.28 1.85 -11.71
CA ILE A 16 -5.34 2.37 -10.82
C ILE A 16 -4.79 2.68 -9.43
N VAL A 17 -3.97 1.80 -8.85
CA VAL A 17 -3.35 2.06 -7.54
C VAL A 17 -2.26 3.12 -7.67
N LYS A 18 -1.34 2.94 -8.62
CA LYS A 18 -0.18 3.81 -8.82
C LYS A 18 -0.55 5.27 -9.09
N ASN A 19 -1.56 5.52 -9.92
CA ASN A 19 -1.90 6.89 -10.31
C ASN A 19 -2.82 7.62 -9.31
N ASN A 20 -3.56 6.89 -8.47
CA ASN A 20 -4.54 7.48 -7.55
C ASN A 20 -4.10 7.44 -6.07
N CYS A 21 -3.13 6.60 -5.71
CA CYS A 21 -2.65 6.51 -4.34
C CYS A 21 -1.88 7.77 -3.94
N THR A 22 -2.39 8.47 -2.93
CA THR A 22 -1.80 9.71 -2.40
C THR A 22 -1.36 9.57 -0.94
N ARG A 23 -1.71 8.47 -0.27
CA ARG A 23 -1.32 8.21 1.12
C ARG A 23 -1.11 6.71 1.38
N GLN A 24 -0.07 6.41 2.14
CA GLN A 24 0.18 5.09 2.73
C GLN A 24 0.06 5.20 4.26
N VAL A 25 -0.63 4.26 4.89
CA VAL A 25 -0.94 4.30 6.33
C VAL A 25 -0.59 2.98 7.02
N ALA A 26 0.11 3.04 8.15
CA ALA A 26 0.20 1.93 9.09
C ALA A 26 -1.07 1.84 9.94
N CYS A 27 -1.74 0.70 9.93
CA CYS A 27 -3.04 0.50 10.56
C CYS A 27 -2.99 -0.53 11.70
N SER A 28 -3.77 -0.29 12.77
CA SER A 28 -3.87 -1.17 13.93
C SER A 28 -4.72 -2.43 13.71
N ALA A 29 -5.63 -2.38 12.74
CA ALA A 29 -6.48 -3.48 12.28
C ALA A 29 -6.64 -3.40 10.75
N GLU A 30 -7.25 -4.41 10.13
CA GLU A 30 -7.56 -4.41 8.70
C GLU A 30 -8.64 -3.36 8.39
N PRO A 31 -8.35 -2.27 7.66
CA PRO A 31 -9.39 -1.36 7.22
C PRO A 31 -10.19 -1.98 6.07
N THR A 32 -11.51 -1.86 6.13
CA THR A 32 -12.42 -2.26 5.05
C THR A 32 -12.98 -1.07 4.29
N THR A 33 -12.78 0.14 4.83
CA THR A 33 -13.21 1.41 4.26
C THR A 33 -12.10 2.45 4.26
N TYR A 34 -12.25 3.49 3.44
CA TYR A 34 -11.34 4.64 3.46
C TYR A 34 -11.29 5.31 4.84
N ALA A 35 -12.44 5.50 5.49
CA ALA A 35 -12.51 6.15 6.80
C ALA A 35 -11.74 5.39 7.88
N GLU A 36 -11.83 4.06 7.87
CA GLU A 36 -11.06 3.21 8.78
C GLU A 36 -9.56 3.33 8.56
N GLY A 37 -9.11 3.24 7.30
CA GLY A 37 -7.68 3.35 6.97
C GLY A 37 -7.12 4.76 7.13
N ASN A 38 -7.94 5.80 6.97
CA ASN A 38 -7.50 7.19 7.03
C ASN A 38 -7.55 7.79 8.44
N ALA A 39 -8.35 7.22 9.35
CA ALA A 39 -8.53 7.77 10.69
C ALA A 39 -8.70 6.70 11.78
N THR A 40 -9.69 5.82 11.68
CA THR A 40 -10.06 4.93 12.81
C THR A 40 -8.93 4.00 13.26
N TYR A 41 -8.17 3.45 12.31
CA TYR A 41 -7.08 2.52 12.59
C TYR A 41 -5.70 3.12 12.30
N ALA A 42 -5.61 4.38 11.85
CA ALA A 42 -4.37 5.01 11.44
C ALA A 42 -3.42 5.26 12.62
N LEU A 43 -2.16 4.83 12.48
CA LEU A 43 -1.10 5.01 13.49
C LEU A 43 0.04 5.92 13.00
N ALA A 44 0.35 5.87 11.71
CA ALA A 44 1.36 6.67 11.03
C ALA A 44 1.02 6.75 9.55
N ASP A 45 1.16 7.92 8.92
CA ASP A 45 0.93 8.07 7.48
C ASP A 45 1.99 8.87 6.73
N VAL A 46 2.12 8.58 5.43
CA VAL A 46 3.06 9.27 4.54
C VAL A 46 2.43 9.52 3.18
N THR A 47 2.73 10.69 2.61
CA THR A 47 2.31 11.05 1.26
C THR A 47 2.96 10.13 0.22
N MET A 48 2.13 9.68 -0.71
CA MET A 48 2.53 8.87 -1.86
C MET A 48 2.33 9.64 -3.16
N ALA A 49 3.13 9.30 -4.16
CA ALA A 49 2.99 9.78 -5.54
C ALA A 49 3.20 8.63 -6.52
N SER A 50 2.81 8.83 -7.79
CA SER A 50 2.94 7.80 -8.83
C SER A 50 4.38 7.31 -9.06
N GLY A 51 5.38 8.14 -8.74
CA GLY A 51 6.80 7.78 -8.77
C GLY A 51 7.22 6.79 -7.69
N ASP A 52 6.40 6.57 -6.66
CA ASP A 52 6.63 5.56 -5.62
C ASP A 52 6.22 4.15 -6.04
N PHE A 53 5.74 3.99 -7.28
CA PHE A 53 5.26 2.72 -7.79
C PHE A 53 5.98 2.36 -9.08
N THR A 54 6.43 1.11 -9.20
CA THR A 54 7.13 0.62 -10.39
C THR A 54 6.55 -0.72 -10.85
N ASN A 55 6.02 -0.76 -12.08
CA ASN A 55 5.54 -1.99 -12.70
C ASN A 55 6.70 -2.79 -13.31
N ALA A 56 6.63 -4.11 -13.24
CA ALA A 56 7.60 -5.03 -13.83
C ALA A 56 6.96 -6.42 -14.04
N ASN A 57 7.71 -7.35 -14.64
CA ASN A 57 7.30 -8.75 -14.74
C ASN A 57 7.12 -9.33 -13.32
N GLY A 58 6.05 -10.10 -13.13
CA GLY A 58 5.80 -10.86 -11.91
C GLY A 58 6.94 -11.84 -11.60
N ASP A 59 6.99 -12.34 -10.38
CA ASP A 59 8.10 -13.20 -9.95
C ASP A 59 8.10 -14.57 -10.62
N THR A 60 6.91 -15.10 -10.95
CA THR A 60 6.73 -16.38 -11.65
C THR A 60 5.97 -16.21 -12.97
N SER A 61 4.91 -15.41 -12.97
CA SER A 61 4.10 -15.09 -14.16
C SER A 61 3.39 -13.74 -13.97
N GLY A 62 2.76 -13.23 -15.03
CA GLY A 62 1.98 -12.00 -14.99
C GLY A 62 2.81 -10.75 -14.67
N ARG A 63 2.21 -9.83 -13.93
CA ARG A 63 2.77 -8.50 -13.64
C ARG A 63 2.84 -8.24 -12.15
N LYS A 64 3.79 -7.39 -11.74
CA LYS A 64 3.89 -6.85 -10.39
C LYS A 64 4.00 -5.34 -10.37
N CYS A 65 3.58 -4.75 -9.26
CA CYS A 65 3.82 -3.36 -8.91
C CYS A 65 4.54 -3.29 -7.57
N THR A 66 5.73 -2.69 -7.58
CA THR A 66 6.55 -2.44 -6.38
C THR A 66 6.18 -1.08 -5.80
N VAL A 67 5.87 -1.03 -4.52
CA VAL A 67 5.74 0.18 -3.70
C VAL A 67 7.11 0.48 -3.08
N ALA A 68 7.63 1.68 -3.35
CA ALA A 68 8.92 2.13 -2.87
C ALA A 68 8.94 2.27 -1.34
N ALA A 69 10.14 2.09 -0.76
CA ALA A 69 10.32 2.28 0.67
C ALA A 69 10.07 3.74 1.09
N LYS A 70 9.52 3.92 2.29
CA LYS A 70 9.38 5.22 2.95
C LYS A 70 10.05 5.13 4.32
N SER A 71 10.83 6.15 4.67
CA SER A 71 11.57 6.17 5.93
C SER A 71 11.21 7.40 6.74
N SER A 72 11.46 7.33 8.05
CA SER A 72 11.27 8.46 8.97
C SER A 72 9.83 9.00 8.98
N VAL A 73 8.85 8.11 8.86
CA VAL A 73 7.43 8.48 8.93
C VAL A 73 7.04 8.67 10.39
N LEU A 74 6.56 9.85 10.75
CA LEU A 74 6.17 10.17 12.12
C LEU A 74 5.04 9.23 12.60
N ILE A 75 5.13 8.79 13.86
CA ILE A 75 4.06 8.04 14.50
C ILE A 75 3.12 9.04 15.16
N ASP A 76 1.89 9.10 14.66
CA ASP A 76 0.85 10.03 15.13
C ASP A 76 0.12 9.48 16.36
N THR A 77 -0.16 8.16 16.36
CA THR A 77 -0.89 7.49 17.44
C THR A 77 -0.19 6.20 17.87
N SER A 78 -0.09 5.99 19.18
CA SER A 78 0.46 4.74 19.73
C SER A 78 -0.49 3.57 19.49
N GLY A 79 0.06 2.41 19.12
CA GLY A 79 -0.71 1.20 18.84
C GLY A 79 0.18 0.11 18.25
N THR A 80 -0.41 -1.01 17.88
CA THR A 80 0.33 -2.09 17.20
C THR A 80 -0.07 -2.13 15.73
N ALA A 81 0.84 -1.75 14.84
CA ALA A 81 0.62 -1.83 13.41
C ALA A 81 0.63 -3.31 12.97
N THR A 82 -0.43 -3.69 12.25
CA THR A 82 -0.60 -5.06 11.71
C THR A 82 -0.91 -5.04 10.21
N HIS A 83 -1.32 -3.88 9.67
CA HIS A 83 -1.70 -3.71 8.28
C HIS A 83 -1.12 -2.43 7.69
N ILE A 84 -0.98 -2.41 6.36
CA ILE A 84 -0.67 -1.22 5.57
C ILE A 84 -1.82 -0.96 4.60
N ALA A 85 -2.30 0.27 4.54
CA ALA A 85 -3.32 0.72 3.60
C ALA A 85 -2.75 1.72 2.60
N LEU A 86 -3.20 1.61 1.34
CA LEU A 86 -2.98 2.61 0.30
C LEU A 86 -4.31 3.30 -0.02
N LEU A 87 -4.30 4.63 0.01
CA LEU A 87 -5.49 5.45 -0.02
C LEU A 87 -5.43 6.48 -1.17
N ASP A 88 -6.59 6.66 -1.81
CA ASP A 88 -6.88 7.85 -2.60
C ASP A 88 -7.65 8.83 -1.71
N VAL A 89 -6.94 9.84 -1.22
CA VAL A 89 -7.50 10.84 -0.30
C VAL A 89 -8.50 11.74 -1.01
N ALA A 90 -8.25 12.12 -2.27
CA ALA A 90 -9.11 13.05 -3.00
C ALA A 90 -10.49 12.45 -3.29
N ASN A 91 -10.55 11.14 -3.60
CA ASN A 91 -11.79 10.45 -3.91
C ASN A 91 -12.31 9.57 -2.76
N SER A 92 -11.69 9.63 -1.58
CA SER A 92 -12.07 8.85 -0.39
C SER A 92 -12.16 7.34 -0.66
N LYS A 93 -11.14 6.76 -1.30
CA LYS A 93 -11.10 5.32 -1.62
C LYS A 93 -9.99 4.60 -0.88
N LEU A 94 -10.32 3.40 -0.40
CA LEU A 94 -9.34 2.40 0.01
C LEU A 94 -8.93 1.61 -1.23
N LEU A 95 -7.68 1.77 -1.67
CA LEU A 95 -7.20 1.17 -2.91
C LEU A 95 -6.61 -0.23 -2.67
N ARG A 96 -5.89 -0.40 -1.57
CA ARG A 96 -5.22 -1.65 -1.26
C ARG A 96 -4.97 -1.78 0.24
N VAL A 97 -5.03 -3.01 0.73
CA VAL A 97 -4.59 -3.40 2.07
C VAL A 97 -3.63 -4.57 1.96
N THR A 98 -2.61 -4.60 2.81
CA THR A 98 -1.76 -5.76 3.02
C THR A 98 -1.47 -5.89 4.52
N THR A 99 -1.12 -7.09 4.97
CA THR A 99 -0.57 -7.28 6.31
C THR A 99 0.89 -6.81 6.37
N CYS A 100 1.36 -6.49 7.57
CA CYS A 100 2.78 -6.29 7.86
C CYS A 100 3.19 -7.12 9.08
N THR A 101 4.50 -7.25 9.31
CA THR A 101 4.99 -7.79 10.58
C THR A 101 4.47 -6.91 11.72
N SER A 102 3.85 -7.54 12.71
CA SER A 102 3.29 -6.85 13.88
C SER A 102 4.36 -6.01 14.55
N GLN A 103 4.09 -4.71 14.70
CA GLN A 103 5.06 -3.74 15.23
C GLN A 103 4.37 -2.78 16.19
N ALA A 104 4.85 -2.73 17.44
CA ALA A 104 4.44 -1.72 18.39
C ALA A 104 4.99 -0.35 17.96
N LEU A 105 4.11 0.64 17.86
CA LEU A 105 4.39 2.02 17.54
C LEU A 105 4.05 2.88 18.76
N THR A 106 4.97 3.75 19.16
CA THR A 106 4.79 4.65 20.31
C THR A 106 4.94 6.08 19.83
N ALA A 107 3.84 6.83 19.83
CA ALA A 107 3.85 8.26 19.56
C ALA A 107 4.46 9.01 20.77
N ASN A 108 5.46 9.86 20.49
CA ASN A 108 6.05 10.78 21.46
C ASN A 108 6.41 12.15 20.83
N GLY A 109 5.90 12.42 19.63
CA GLY A 109 6.20 13.62 18.85
C GLY A 109 7.51 13.58 18.03
N SER A 110 8.30 12.51 18.11
CA SER A 110 9.55 12.38 17.32
C SER A 110 9.88 10.97 16.85
N ASN A 111 9.28 9.93 17.44
CA ASN A 111 9.46 8.55 17.02
C ASN A 111 8.89 8.35 15.61
N THR A 112 9.62 7.57 14.82
CA THR A 112 9.27 7.29 13.43
C THR A 112 9.22 5.79 13.15
N VAL A 113 8.45 5.42 12.14
CA VAL A 113 8.43 4.07 11.54
C VAL A 113 8.91 4.14 10.09
N ASN A 114 9.50 3.04 9.62
CA ASN A 114 9.87 2.86 8.22
C ASN A 114 8.93 1.84 7.57
N PHE A 115 8.56 2.10 6.33
CA PHE A 115 7.90 1.15 5.45
C PHE A 115 8.95 0.61 4.47
N PRO A 116 9.39 -0.65 4.59
CA PRO A 116 10.22 -1.28 3.58
C PRO A 116 9.53 -1.31 2.22
N ALA A 117 10.30 -1.42 1.14
CA ALA A 117 9.71 -1.66 -0.17
C ALA A 117 8.96 -3.00 -0.15
N TRP A 118 7.80 -3.03 -0.79
CA TRP A 118 6.97 -4.22 -0.89
C TRP A 118 6.29 -4.25 -2.27
N LYS A 119 5.65 -5.35 -2.62
CA LYS A 119 5.07 -5.51 -3.95
C LYS A 119 3.77 -6.29 -3.91
N PHE A 120 3.02 -6.16 -4.99
CA PHE A 120 1.85 -6.97 -5.26
C PHE A 120 1.80 -7.39 -6.71
N GLU A 121 1.18 -8.54 -6.97
CA GLU A 121 1.21 -9.18 -8.28
C GLU A 121 -0.19 -9.63 -8.71
N ILE A 122 -0.40 -9.62 -10.03
CA ILE A 122 -1.53 -10.27 -10.70
C ILE A 122 -0.92 -11.31 -11.64
N ALA A 123 -1.25 -12.58 -11.39
CA ALA A 123 -0.75 -13.69 -12.19
C ALA A 123 -1.41 -13.73 -13.58
N ASP A 124 -0.71 -14.35 -14.53
CA ASP A 124 -1.28 -14.64 -15.85
C ASP A 124 -2.55 -15.53 -15.74
N PRO A 125 -3.50 -15.39 -16.68
CA PRO A 125 -4.70 -16.22 -16.70
C PRO A 125 -4.36 -17.69 -16.96
N SER A 126 -5.05 -18.60 -16.27
CA SER A 126 -4.95 -20.07 -16.44
C SER A 126 -6.18 -20.70 -17.10
#